data_AF-A0A388Q3C9-F1
#
_entry.id   AF-A0A388Q3C9-F1
#
_cell.length_a   1.000
_cell.length_b   1.000
_cell.length_c   1.000
_cell.angle_alpha   90.00
_cell.angle_beta   90.00
_cell.angle_gamma   90.00
#
_symmetry.space_group_name_H-M   'P 1'
#
loop_
_entity.id
_entity.type
_entity.pdbx_description
1 polymer ?
#
loop_
_entity_poly.entity_id
_entity_poly.type
_entity_poly.pdbx_seq_one_letter_code
_entity_poly.pdbx_strand_id
1 'polypeptide(L)'
;MQELKISDRDPWQDRHWKTLQACYGRSPYFPYFEEAISGIFIRKYTYLVDLNLDTLAVMNSLLSVKKAFEMTMDYQKTYPDHVADQRSAFDPAHPGELTDIRYLQPFEGKNGFIAGLSMLDLLFCEGKQSLQLLLSHQK
;
A
#
# COMPACT_ATOMS: atom_id res chain seq x y z
N MET A 1 -10.59 -1.11 -19.46
CA MET A 1 -10.40 -1.42 -18.02
C MET A 1 -11.39 -2.52 -17.64
N GLN A 2 -10.96 -3.58 -16.98
CA GLN A 2 -11.84 -4.72 -16.67
C GLN A 2 -12.85 -4.36 -15.58
N GLU A 3 -14.12 -4.69 -15.79
CA GLU A 3 -15.23 -4.48 -14.85
C GLU A 3 -15.28 -5.55 -13.75
N LEU A 4 -14.13 -5.87 -13.14
CA LEU A 4 -14.07 -6.88 -12.09
C LEU A 4 -14.80 -6.38 -10.85
N LYS A 5 -15.89 -7.06 -10.48
CA LYS A 5 -16.69 -6.73 -9.31
C LYS A 5 -16.10 -7.34 -8.05
N ILE A 6 -16.24 -6.63 -6.95
CA ILE A 6 -15.88 -7.13 -5.62
C ILE A 6 -16.94 -8.15 -5.19
N SER A 7 -16.50 -9.24 -4.54
CA SER A 7 -17.39 -10.25 -3.99
C SER A 7 -18.11 -9.73 -2.75
N ASP A 8 -19.45 -9.80 -2.74
CA ASP A 8 -20.30 -9.46 -1.59
C ASP A 8 -20.53 -10.65 -0.65
N ARG A 9 -19.82 -11.78 -0.81
CA ARG A 9 -20.03 -12.99 0.00
C ARG A 9 -19.63 -12.84 1.46
N ASP A 10 -18.60 -12.03 1.71
CA ASP A 10 -18.01 -11.85 3.04
C ASP A 10 -17.91 -10.36 3.37
N PRO A 11 -18.05 -9.97 4.66
CA PRO A 11 -17.89 -8.58 5.12
C PRO A 11 -16.40 -8.20 5.19
N TRP A 12 -15.70 -8.26 4.05
CA TRP A 12 -14.24 -8.11 3.99
C TRP A 12 -13.77 -6.75 4.52
N GLN A 13 -14.55 -5.68 4.30
CA GLN A 13 -14.18 -4.33 4.73
C GLN A 13 -14.09 -4.22 6.25
N ASP A 14 -15.14 -4.66 6.93
CA ASP A 14 -15.21 -4.70 8.40
C ASP A 14 -14.10 -5.61 8.97
N ARG A 15 -13.91 -6.78 8.36
CA ARG A 15 -12.84 -7.72 8.77
C ARG A 15 -11.46 -7.08 8.66
N HIS A 16 -11.15 -6.49 7.51
CA HIS A 16 -9.84 -5.90 7.24
C HIS A 16 -9.60 -4.69 8.14
N TRP A 17 -10.60 -3.84 8.36
CA TRP A 17 -10.48 -2.69 9.24
C TRP A 17 -10.20 -3.11 10.69
N LYS A 18 -10.96 -4.07 11.23
CA LYS A 18 -10.73 -4.61 12.57
C LYS A 18 -9.35 -5.25 12.71
N THR A 19 -8.88 -5.95 11.68
CA THR A 19 -7.52 -6.51 11.67
C THR A 19 -6.47 -5.40 11.71
N LEU A 20 -6.62 -4.33 10.92
CA LEU A 20 -5.69 -3.20 10.96
C LEU A 20 -5.68 -2.54 12.35
N GLN A 21 -6.85 -2.29 12.95
CA GLN A 21 -6.94 -1.74 14.30
C GLN A 21 -6.26 -2.64 15.34
N ALA A 22 -6.46 -3.96 15.25
CA ALA A 22 -5.84 -4.91 16.17
C ALA A 22 -4.31 -4.99 16.00
N CYS A 23 -3.83 -4.96 14.76
CA CYS A 23 -2.41 -5.07 14.45
C CYS A 23 -1.63 -3.77 14.73
N TYR A 24 -2.23 -2.63 14.43
CA TYR A 24 -1.55 -1.33 14.37
C TYR A 24 -2.08 -0.29 15.33
N GLY A 25 -3.15 -0.56 16.08
CA GLY A 25 -3.75 0.42 16.99
C GLY A 25 -2.82 0.92 18.10
N ARG A 26 -1.68 0.25 18.33
CA ARG A 26 -0.63 0.67 19.27
C ARG A 26 0.60 1.28 18.57
N SER A 27 0.62 1.35 17.25
CA SER A 27 1.71 1.95 16.50
C SER A 27 1.72 3.48 16.68
N PRO A 28 2.90 4.12 16.76
CA PRO A 28 3.03 5.53 17.13
C PRO A 28 2.18 6.51 16.30
N TYR A 29 2.05 6.26 15.00
CA TYR A 29 1.36 7.15 14.09
C TYR A 29 -0.03 6.68 13.65
N PHE A 30 -0.50 5.51 14.08
CA PHE A 30 -1.82 5.00 13.69
C PHE A 30 -2.97 5.98 13.96
N PRO A 31 -3.08 6.62 15.15
CA PRO A 31 -4.18 7.56 15.43
C PRO A 31 -4.23 8.79 14.51
N TYR A 32 -3.11 9.14 13.86
CA TYR A 32 -3.05 10.28 12.95
C TYR A 32 -3.55 9.96 11.54
N PHE A 33 -3.64 8.67 11.21
CA PHE A 33 -4.00 8.19 9.87
C PHE A 33 -5.26 7.33 9.85
N GLU A 34 -5.75 6.90 11.01
CA GLU A 34 -6.88 5.98 11.13
C GLU A 34 -8.13 6.52 10.42
N GLU A 35 -8.43 7.81 10.55
CA GLU A 35 -9.61 8.42 9.93
C GLU A 35 -9.56 8.31 8.40
N ALA A 36 -8.42 8.73 7.82
CA ALA A 36 -8.22 8.68 6.37
C ALA A 36 -8.25 7.25 5.81
N ILE A 37 -7.61 6.29 6.51
CA ILE A 37 -7.60 4.89 6.09
C ILE A 37 -8.97 4.23 6.27
N SER A 38 -9.68 4.53 7.35
CA SER A 38 -11.01 3.96 7.63
C SER A 38 -12.02 4.29 6.53
N GLY A 39 -11.87 5.44 5.86
CA GLY A 39 -12.70 5.83 4.72
C GLY A 39 -12.72 4.79 3.59
N ILE A 40 -11.60 4.08 3.36
CA ILE A 40 -11.50 2.99 2.37
C ILE A 40 -12.38 1.79 2.79
N PHE A 41 -12.56 1.55 4.08
CA PHE A 41 -13.34 0.40 4.57
C PHE A 41 -14.81 0.77 4.85
N ILE A 42 -15.13 2.05 4.99
CA ILE A 42 -16.51 2.52 5.18
C ILE A 42 -17.22 2.71 3.84
N ARG A 43 -16.51 3.18 2.80
CA ARG A 43 -17.07 3.40 1.46
C ARG A 43 -17.42 2.07 0.78
N LYS A 44 -18.63 1.95 0.24
CA LYS A 44 -18.99 0.78 -0.57
C LYS A 44 -18.40 0.89 -1.98
N TYR A 45 -17.72 -0.17 -2.44
CA TYR A 45 -17.17 -0.28 -3.79
C TYR A 45 -17.88 -1.37 -4.57
N THR A 46 -18.21 -1.10 -5.83
CA THR A 46 -18.76 -2.12 -6.75
C THR A 46 -17.66 -2.78 -7.55
N TYR A 47 -16.68 -2.01 -8.02
CA TYR A 47 -15.59 -2.51 -8.85
C TYR A 47 -14.25 -2.48 -8.09
N LEU A 48 -13.41 -3.49 -8.35
CA LEU A 48 -12.09 -3.60 -7.73
C LEU A 48 -11.18 -2.44 -8.13
N VAL A 49 -11.33 -1.93 -9.35
CA VAL A 49 -10.52 -0.82 -9.82
C VAL A 49 -10.78 0.46 -9.04
N ASP A 50 -12.03 0.75 -8.69
CA ASP A 50 -12.38 1.92 -7.87
C ASP A 50 -11.71 1.84 -6.49
N LEU A 51 -11.76 0.66 -5.86
CA LEU A 51 -11.08 0.41 -4.59
C LEU A 51 -9.55 0.62 -4.71
N ASN A 52 -8.94 0.09 -5.76
CA ASN A 52 -7.50 0.20 -5.97
C ASN A 52 -7.07 1.65 -6.21
N LEU A 53 -7.84 2.40 -7.01
CA LEU A 53 -7.57 3.81 -7.31
C LEU A 53 -7.71 4.69 -6.07
N ASP A 54 -8.76 4.50 -5.28
CA ASP A 54 -8.95 5.23 -4.02
C ASP A 54 -7.85 4.88 -3.00
N THR A 55 -7.49 3.60 -2.89
CA THR A 55 -6.40 3.16 -2.01
C THR A 55 -5.09 3.84 -2.42
N LEU A 56 -4.76 3.84 -3.72
CA LEU A 56 -3.56 4.49 -4.23
C LEU A 56 -3.57 6.01 -3.95
N ALA A 57 -4.71 6.67 -4.17
CA ALA A 57 -4.86 8.10 -3.92
C ALA A 57 -4.67 8.45 -2.44
N VAL A 58 -5.29 7.69 -1.53
CA VAL A 58 -5.13 7.85 -0.08
C VAL A 58 -3.68 7.63 0.31
N MET A 59 -3.05 6.53 -0.13
CA MET A 59 -1.65 6.24 0.21
C MET A 59 -0.69 7.33 -0.31
N ASN A 60 -0.87 7.81 -1.54
CA ASN A 60 -0.08 8.93 -2.06
C ASN A 60 -0.26 10.20 -1.22
N SER A 61 -1.49 10.50 -0.81
CA SER A 61 -1.78 11.64 0.05
C SER A 61 -1.09 11.51 1.42
N LEU A 62 -1.22 10.36 2.08
CA LEU A 62 -0.64 10.14 3.42
C LEU A 62 0.89 10.14 3.39
N LEU A 63 1.50 9.59 2.34
CA LEU A 63 2.95 9.60 2.14
C LEU A 63 3.47 10.93 1.58
N SER A 64 2.61 11.89 1.24
CA SER A 64 2.99 13.14 0.56
C SER A 64 3.67 12.93 -0.80
N VAL A 65 3.31 11.87 -1.52
CA VAL A 65 3.78 11.58 -2.88
C VAL A 65 3.02 12.44 -3.87
N LYS A 66 3.73 13.33 -4.59
CA LYS A 66 3.14 14.28 -5.54
C LYS A 66 3.05 13.78 -6.99
N LYS A 67 3.12 12.47 -7.21
CA LYS A 67 3.08 11.89 -8.56
C LYS A 67 1.63 11.72 -9.01
N ALA A 68 1.28 12.33 -10.13
CA ALA A 68 0.05 12.01 -10.83
C ALA A 68 0.17 10.62 -11.47
N PHE A 69 -0.93 9.88 -11.49
CA PHE A 69 -1.06 8.66 -12.27
C PHE A 69 -2.23 8.83 -13.24
N GLU A 70 -2.11 8.22 -14.41
CA GLU A 70 -3.11 8.29 -15.47
C GLU A 70 -3.51 6.88 -15.89
N MET A 71 -4.76 6.75 -16.32
CA MET A 71 -5.24 5.50 -16.89
C MET A 71 -4.79 5.40 -18.34
N THR A 72 -4.24 4.25 -18.71
CA THR A 72 -4.01 3.94 -20.13
C THR A 72 -5.32 3.53 -20.80
N MET A 73 -5.47 3.89 -22.08
CA MET A 73 -6.63 3.50 -22.88
C MET A 73 -6.57 2.03 -23.29
N ASP A 74 -5.36 1.56 -23.64
CA ASP A 74 -5.12 0.23 -24.16
C ASP A 74 -3.96 -0.47 -23.44
N TYR A 75 -4.03 -1.79 -23.42
CA TYR A 75 -2.94 -2.61 -22.93
C TYR A 75 -1.81 -2.68 -23.96
N GLN A 76 -0.60 -2.27 -23.56
CA GLN A 76 0.61 -2.43 -24.38
C GLN A 76 1.44 -3.60 -23.85
N LYS A 77 1.79 -4.54 -24.72
CA LYS A 77 2.61 -5.70 -24.36
C LYS A 77 4.07 -5.29 -24.14
N THR A 78 4.55 -4.33 -24.92
CA THR A 78 5.94 -3.85 -24.93
C THR A 78 5.91 -2.33 -24.92
N TYR A 79 6.72 -1.73 -24.06
CA TYR A 79 6.91 -0.28 -24.01
C TYR A 79 8.27 0.10 -24.61
N PRO A 80 8.45 1.35 -25.07
CA PRO A 80 9.76 1.86 -25.50
C PRO A 80 10.80 1.82 -24.37
N ASP A 81 12.08 1.72 -24.70
CA ASP A 81 13.18 1.57 -23.72
C ASP A 81 13.27 2.69 -22.66
N HIS A 82 12.76 3.88 -22.97
CA HIS A 82 12.73 5.01 -22.03
C HIS A 82 11.58 4.92 -21.01
N VAL A 83 10.69 3.94 -21.14
CA VAL A 83 9.56 3.69 -20.24
C VAL A 83 9.85 2.43 -19.43
N ALA A 84 9.98 2.60 -18.11
CA ALA A 84 10.16 1.47 -17.22
C ALA A 84 8.84 0.71 -17.02
N ASP A 85 8.76 -0.52 -17.53
CA ASP A 85 7.65 -1.44 -17.27
C ASP A 85 7.89 -2.27 -16.00
N GLN A 86 7.19 -1.92 -14.91
CA GLN A 86 7.35 -2.54 -13.59
C GLN A 86 6.29 -3.62 -13.29
N ARG A 87 5.51 -4.06 -14.28
CA ARG A 87 4.42 -5.05 -14.04
C ARG A 87 4.91 -6.38 -13.49
N SER A 88 6.14 -6.78 -13.84
CA SER A 88 6.78 -8.02 -13.37
C SER A 88 7.78 -7.78 -12.24
N ALA A 89 7.90 -6.55 -11.72
CA ALA A 89 8.89 -6.21 -10.70
C ALA A 89 8.54 -6.76 -9.31
N PHE A 90 7.28 -7.09 -9.08
CA PHE A 90 6.76 -7.58 -7.81
C PHE A 90 6.15 -8.97 -7.98
N ASP A 91 6.95 -9.92 -8.48
CA ASP A 91 6.57 -11.33 -8.58
C ASP A 91 6.65 -12.00 -7.20
N PRO A 92 5.55 -12.49 -6.62
CA PRO A 92 5.59 -13.21 -5.35
C PRO A 92 6.44 -14.49 -5.38
N ALA A 93 6.63 -15.11 -6.55
CA ALA A 93 7.50 -16.27 -6.73
C ALA A 93 8.99 -15.89 -6.79
N HIS A 94 9.28 -14.66 -7.22
CA HIS A 94 10.63 -14.12 -7.34
C HIS A 94 10.67 -12.71 -6.75
N PRO A 95 10.47 -12.57 -5.42
CA PRO A 95 10.60 -11.28 -4.78
C PRO A 95 12.04 -10.83 -5.04
N GLY A 96 12.21 -9.70 -5.75
CA GLY A 96 13.52 -9.17 -6.08
C GLY A 96 14.36 -8.81 -4.85
N GLU A 97 15.37 -7.97 -5.02
CA GLU A 97 16.11 -7.46 -3.86
C GLU A 97 15.15 -6.72 -2.91
N LEU A 98 14.95 -7.28 -1.71
CA LEU A 98 14.19 -6.62 -0.67
C LEU A 98 14.93 -5.37 -0.21
N THR A 99 14.18 -4.30 0.00
CA THR A 99 14.72 -3.06 0.53
C THR A 99 15.31 -3.25 1.93
N ASP A 100 16.47 -2.66 2.21
CA ASP A 100 17.10 -2.66 3.54
C ASP A 100 16.63 -1.48 4.41
N ILE A 101 15.45 -0.92 4.13
CA ILE A 101 14.85 0.11 4.97
C ILE A 101 14.49 -0.52 6.32
N ARG A 102 15.24 -0.16 7.36
CA ARG A 102 14.98 -0.59 8.74
C ARG A 102 14.25 0.48 9.54
N TYR A 103 13.28 0.02 10.32
CA TYR A 103 12.43 0.81 11.20
C TYR A 103 11.87 -0.11 12.29
N LEU A 104 11.32 0.46 13.37
CA LEU A 104 10.81 -0.33 14.49
C LEU A 104 9.46 -0.98 14.14
N GLN A 105 9.42 -2.30 13.99
CA GLN A 105 8.18 -2.99 13.62
C GLN A 105 7.36 -3.41 14.86
N PRO A 106 6.01 -3.33 14.82
CA PRO A 106 5.17 -3.64 15.99
C PRO A 106 5.31 -5.08 16.49
N PHE A 107 5.69 -6.00 15.60
CA PHE A 107 5.83 -7.42 15.88
C PHE A 107 7.29 -7.92 15.84
N GLU A 108 8.26 -7.01 15.78
CA GLU A 108 9.69 -7.35 15.65
C GLU A 108 10.16 -8.28 16.78
N GLY A 109 9.75 -8.00 18.02
CA GLY A 109 10.13 -8.81 19.18
C GLY A 109 9.62 -10.26 19.15
N LYS A 110 8.62 -10.56 18.31
CA LYS A 110 8.06 -11.92 18.15
C LYS A 110 8.56 -12.61 16.89
N ASN A 111 8.64 -11.89 15.79
CA ASN A 111 8.88 -12.46 14.46
C ASN A 111 10.28 -12.16 13.92
N GLY A 112 11.06 -11.34 14.63
CA GLY A 112 12.22 -10.67 14.05
C GLY A 112 11.81 -9.56 13.09
N PHE A 113 12.80 -8.85 12.56
CA PHE A 113 12.59 -7.83 11.54
C PHE A 113 12.28 -8.47 10.19
N ILE A 114 11.26 -7.98 9.49
CA ILE A 114 10.86 -8.46 8.16
C ILE A 114 11.02 -7.32 7.15
N ALA A 115 12.02 -7.42 6.27
CA ALA A 115 12.26 -6.45 5.20
C ALA A 115 11.11 -6.45 4.17
N GLY A 116 10.80 -5.27 3.62
CA GLY A 116 9.84 -5.13 2.53
C GLY A 116 8.38 -5.50 2.88
N LEU A 117 7.98 -5.36 4.15
CA LEU A 117 6.68 -5.84 4.65
C LEU A 117 5.45 -5.16 4.03
N SER A 118 5.01 -4.03 4.58
CA SER A 118 3.82 -3.31 4.13
C SER A 118 4.04 -1.82 4.24
N MET A 119 3.54 -1.08 3.26
CA MET A 119 3.63 0.38 3.28
C MET A 119 2.81 0.99 4.43
N LEU A 120 1.75 0.32 4.89
CA LEU A 120 1.01 0.73 6.09
C LEU A 120 1.84 0.53 7.36
N ASP A 121 2.61 -0.55 7.43
CA ASP A 121 3.48 -0.85 8.57
C ASP A 121 4.53 0.26 8.74
N LEU A 122 5.23 0.59 7.64
CA LEU A 122 6.17 1.71 7.60
C LEU A 122 5.50 3.04 7.95
N LEU A 123 4.31 3.32 7.39
CA LEU A 123 3.58 4.57 7.62
C LEU A 123 3.15 4.72 9.10
N PHE A 124 2.63 3.67 9.71
CA PHE A 124 2.17 3.72 11.10
C PHE A 124 3.32 3.76 12.11
N CYS A 125 4.52 3.30 11.74
CA CYS A 125 5.69 3.36 12.59
C CYS A 125 6.51 4.65 12.43
N GLU A 126 6.68 5.15 11.21
CA GLU A 126 7.59 6.27 10.89
C GLU A 126 6.86 7.56 10.47
N GLY A 127 5.57 7.49 10.19
CA GLY A 127 4.74 8.65 9.86
C GLY A 127 5.24 9.41 8.63
N LYS A 128 5.50 10.71 8.78
CA LYS A 128 5.97 11.55 7.65
C LYS A 128 7.40 11.19 7.20
N GLN A 129 8.19 10.52 8.05
CA GLN A 129 9.54 10.08 7.68
C GLN A 129 9.54 8.90 6.70
N SER A 130 8.42 8.21 6.54
CA SER A 130 8.31 7.06 5.64
C SER A 130 8.71 7.40 4.20
N LEU A 131 8.32 8.57 3.69
CA LEU A 131 8.72 8.99 2.35
C LEU A 131 10.23 9.23 2.26
N GLN A 132 10.82 9.89 3.26
CA GLN A 132 12.26 10.14 3.28
C GLN A 132 13.06 8.83 3.28
N LEU A 133 12.63 7.84 4.07
CA LEU A 133 13.24 6.51 4.12
C LEU A 133 13.12 5.77 2.77
N LEU A 134 11.96 5.86 2.11
CA LEU A 134 11.77 5.26 0.78
C LEU A 134 12.70 5.90 -0.26
N LEU A 135 12.86 7.22 -0.24
CA LEU A 135 13.70 7.94 -1.20
C LEU A 135 15.20 7.75 -0.95
N SER A 136 15.64 7.63 0.31
CA SER A 136 17.06 7.43 0.62
C SER A 136 17.60 6.06 0.20
N HIS A 137 16.70 5.12 -0.09
CA HIS A 137 17.03 3.76 -0.54
C HIS A 137 16.56 3.47 -1.97
N GLN A 138 16.15 4.48 -2.74
CA GLN A 138 16.02 4.34 -4.20
C GLN A 138 17.42 4.36 -4.83
N LYS A 139 17.80 3.26 -5.48
CA LYS A 139 18.96 3.20 -6.40
C LYS A 139 18.65 3.99 -7.68
#